data_AF-A0A7Y0SLN9-F1
#
_entry.id   AF-A0A7Y0SLN9-F1
#
_cell.length_a   1.000
_cell.length_b   1.000
_cell.length_c   1.000
_cell.angle_alpha   90.00
_cell.angle_beta   90.00
_cell.angle_gamma   90.00
#
_symmetry.space_group_name_H-M   'P 1'
#
loop_
_entity.id
_entity.type
_entity.pdbx_description
1 polymer ?
#
loop_
_entity_poly.entity_id
_entity_poly.type
_entity_poly.pdbx_seq_one_letter_code
_entity_poly.pdbx_strand_id
1 'polypeptide(L)'
;GVNLRCKDMFADGFIYMVSLPGHAAGQVGLLVKRERDWMFLLADACWLIESLSENIDQHWLANMLCDDTKAYKNTLSELRSCYQQTHHFVRFVPSHCQETIQQLIKEGWMK
;
A
#
# COMPACT_ATOMS: atom_id res chain seq x y z
N GLY A 1 -7.64 13.05 9.07
CA GLY A 1 -6.50 13.04 8.12
C GLY A 1 -5.79 11.71 8.24
N VAL A 2 -5.12 11.26 7.18
CA VAL A 2 -4.36 10.00 7.16
C VAL A 2 -3.12 10.12 8.07
N ASN A 3 -2.87 9.12 8.90
CA ASN A 3 -1.75 9.08 9.85
C ASN A 3 -0.73 7.99 9.50
N LEU A 4 -0.15 8.10 8.29
CA LEU A 4 0.97 7.26 7.86
C LEU A 4 2.28 8.04 7.98
N ARG A 5 3.28 7.44 8.63
CA ARG A 5 4.62 8.04 8.74
C ARG A 5 5.42 7.71 7.50
N CYS A 6 6.03 8.72 6.87
CA CYS A 6 6.93 8.53 5.75
C CYS A 6 8.22 9.34 5.92
N LYS A 7 9.26 8.92 5.19
CA LYS A 7 10.54 9.61 5.11
C LYS A 7 11.01 9.66 3.67
N ASP A 8 11.38 10.85 3.19
CA ASP A 8 12.08 11.02 1.93
C ASP A 8 13.44 10.33 2.01
N MET A 9 13.67 9.36 1.12
CA MET A 9 14.86 8.52 1.16
C MET A 9 16.11 9.23 0.66
N PHE A 10 15.97 10.11 -0.32
CA PHE A 10 17.09 10.73 -1.03
C PHE A 10 17.13 12.26 -0.89
N ALA A 11 16.17 12.83 -0.15
CA ALA A 11 16.00 14.28 0.00
C ALA A 11 15.76 15.02 -1.33
N ASP A 12 15.20 14.31 -2.31
CA ASP A 12 14.91 14.80 -3.65
C ASP A 12 13.40 14.91 -3.92
N GLY A 13 12.57 14.47 -2.97
CA GLY A 13 11.11 14.51 -3.05
C GLY A 13 10.49 13.49 -4.02
N PHE A 14 11.25 12.50 -4.50
CA PHE A 14 10.75 11.51 -5.45
C PHE A 14 10.35 10.18 -4.81
N ILE A 15 11.08 9.71 -3.80
CA ILE A 15 10.82 8.40 -3.18
C ILE A 15 10.71 8.54 -1.67
N TYR A 16 9.55 8.16 -1.14
CA TYR A 16 9.28 8.14 0.28
C TYR A 16 9.10 6.71 0.76
N MET A 17 9.85 6.33 1.78
CA MET A 17 9.61 5.09 2.52
C MET A 17 8.48 5.32 3.52
N VAL A 18 7.47 4.47 3.52
CA VAL A 18 6.28 4.60 4.36
C VAL A 18 6.23 3.44 5.36
N SER A 19 6.07 3.75 6.64
CA SER A 19 5.92 2.74 7.70
C SER A 19 4.55 2.08 7.61
N LEU A 20 4.50 0.75 7.45
CA LEU A 20 3.26 -0.03 7.31
C LEU A 20 3.24 -1.22 8.29
N PRO A 21 3.23 -0.96 9.62
CA PRO A 21 3.40 -2.00 10.62
C PRO A 21 2.24 -3.01 10.64
N GLY A 22 2.54 -4.21 11.13
CA GLY A 22 1.55 -5.22 11.51
C GLY A 22 1.75 -6.56 10.83
N HIS A 23 2.00 -6.59 9.52
CA HIS A 23 2.24 -7.84 8.79
C HIS A 23 3.52 -8.52 9.28
N ALA A 24 4.65 -7.81 9.18
CA ALA A 24 5.95 -8.20 9.70
C ALA A 24 6.58 -7.03 10.47
N ALA A 25 7.46 -7.36 11.42
CA ALA A 25 8.25 -6.36 12.12
C ALA A 25 9.06 -5.53 11.10
N GLY A 26 8.86 -4.21 11.10
CA GLY A 26 9.56 -3.30 10.17
C GLY A 26 9.01 -3.29 8.74
N GLN A 27 7.81 -3.82 8.49
CA GLN A 27 7.15 -3.74 7.18
C GLN A 27 7.05 -2.28 6.69
N VAL A 28 7.43 -2.06 5.44
CA VAL A 28 7.39 -0.75 4.77
C VAL A 28 6.76 -0.84 3.38
N GLY A 29 6.23 0.28 2.91
CA GLY A 29 5.87 0.51 1.52
C GLY A 29 6.68 1.66 0.91
N LEU A 30 6.49 1.90 -0.38
CA LEU A 30 7.17 2.97 -1.12
C LEU A 30 6.16 3.85 -1.83
N LEU A 31 6.20 5.14 -1.56
CA LEU A 31 5.46 6.16 -2.30
C LEU A 31 6.42 6.85 -3.27
N VAL A 32 6.15 6.69 -4.56
CA VAL A 32 7.00 7.12 -5.67
C VAL A 32 6.29 8.20 -6.47
N LYS A 33 6.92 9.35 -6.61
CA LYS A 33 6.46 10.43 -7.49
C LYS A 33 6.80 10.11 -8.93
N ARG A 34 5.83 10.23 -9.83
CA ARG A 34 5.99 10.11 -11.28
C ARG A 34 5.69 11.45 -11.94
N GLU A 35 5.88 11.53 -13.26
CA GLU A 35 5.66 12.77 -14.00
C GLU A 35 4.22 13.31 -13.88
N ARG A 36 3.22 12.43 -13.81
CA ARG A 36 1.80 12.79 -13.87
C ARG A 36 0.99 12.40 -12.63
N ASP A 37 1.51 11.47 -11.83
CA ASP A 37 0.78 10.87 -10.72
C ASP A 37 1.77 10.37 -9.64
N TRP A 38 1.24 9.70 -8.64
CA TRP A 38 2.02 8.98 -7.63
C TRP A 38 1.73 7.50 -7.70
N MET A 39 2.70 6.68 -7.34
CA MET A 39 2.53 5.24 -7.18
C MET A 39 2.86 4.85 -5.74
N PHE A 40 1.97 4.16 -5.06
CA PHE A 40 2.18 3.66 -3.70
C PHE A 40 2.22 2.13 -3.71
N LEU A 41 3.42 1.57 -3.60
CA LEU A 41 3.67 0.14 -3.42
C LEU A 41 3.41 -0.22 -1.96
N LEU A 42 2.42 -1.08 -1.72
CA LEU A 42 1.93 -1.39 -0.37
C LEU A 42 2.59 -2.61 0.26
N ALA A 43 3.26 -3.43 -0.56
CA ALA A 43 3.77 -4.73 -0.15
C ALA A 43 2.70 -5.52 0.61
N ASP A 44 3.07 -6.30 1.63
CA ASP A 44 2.13 -7.19 2.33
C ASP A 44 1.28 -6.49 3.40
N ALA A 45 1.32 -5.15 3.47
CA ALA A 45 0.35 -4.37 4.25
C ALA A 45 -1.04 -4.34 3.60
N CYS A 46 -1.11 -4.66 2.30
CA CYS A 46 -2.35 -4.87 1.57
C CYS A 46 -2.09 -5.83 0.41
N TRP A 47 -2.91 -6.87 0.29
CA TRP A 47 -2.72 -7.90 -0.74
C TRP A 47 -3.56 -7.67 -1.99
N LEU A 48 -4.76 -7.12 -1.83
CA LEU A 48 -5.76 -6.97 -2.90
C LEU A 48 -6.28 -5.54 -2.92
N ILE A 49 -6.47 -4.97 -4.10
CA ILE A 49 -6.90 -3.56 -4.23
C ILE A 49 -8.34 -3.39 -3.74
N GLU A 50 -9.14 -4.44 -3.90
CA GLU A 50 -10.51 -4.59 -3.43
C GLU A 50 -10.62 -4.45 -1.92
N SER A 51 -9.54 -4.75 -1.20
CA SER A 51 -9.50 -4.61 0.26
C SER A 51 -9.40 -3.16 0.71
N LEU A 52 -9.06 -2.24 -0.20
CA LEU A 52 -9.10 -0.81 0.01
C LEU A 52 -10.44 -0.20 -0.45
N SER A 53 -11.07 -0.75 -1.50
CA SER A 53 -12.29 -0.19 -2.09
C SER A 53 -13.59 -0.67 -1.43
N GLU A 54 -13.73 -1.96 -1.12
CA GLU A 54 -15.04 -2.54 -0.77
C GLU A 54 -15.29 -2.75 0.73
N ASN A 55 -14.39 -2.27 1.59
CA ASN A 55 -14.43 -2.50 3.05
C ASN A 55 -14.69 -3.97 3.43
N ILE A 56 -14.30 -4.91 2.56
CA ILE A 56 -14.41 -6.34 2.81
C ILE A 56 -13.40 -6.66 3.90
N ASP A 57 -13.88 -7.18 5.03
CA ASP A 57 -13.03 -7.81 6.01
C ASP A 57 -12.40 -9.04 5.35
N GLN A 58 -11.08 -8.99 5.18
CA GLN A 58 -10.30 -10.07 4.61
C GLN A 58 -10.34 -11.25 5.58
N HIS A 59 -11.42 -12.04 5.57
CA HIS A 59 -11.58 -13.25 6.38
C HIS A 59 -10.42 -14.23 6.17
N TRP A 60 -9.77 -14.20 5.00
CA TRP A 60 -8.58 -15.00 4.70
C TRP A 60 -7.33 -14.53 5.46
N LEU A 61 -7.26 -13.27 5.93
CA LEU A 61 -6.16 -12.75 6.73
C LEU A 61 -6.23 -13.16 8.21
N ALA A 62 -7.41 -13.54 8.68
CA ALA A 62 -7.60 -14.00 10.05
C ALA A 62 -6.82 -15.30 10.36
N ASN A 63 -6.45 -16.07 9.33
CA ASN A 63 -5.66 -17.30 9.47
C ASN A 63 -4.15 -17.07 9.38
N MET A 64 -3.69 -15.82 9.30
CA MET A 64 -2.29 -15.50 9.06
C MET A 64 -1.58 -15.02 10.33
N LEU A 65 -0.38 -15.56 10.57
CA LEU A 65 0.52 -15.10 11.63
C LEU A 65 1.10 -13.73 11.23
N CYS A 66 0.43 -12.67 11.64
CA CYS A 66 0.95 -11.31 11.59
C CYS A 66 1.79 -11.04 12.85
N ASP A 67 2.84 -10.24 12.71
CA ASP A 67 3.65 -9.78 13.85
C ASP A 67 2.79 -9.02 14.89
N ASP A 68 1.91 -8.13 14.42
CA ASP A 68 0.91 -7.45 15.25
C ASP A 68 -0.40 -7.24 14.47
N THR A 69 -1.41 -8.06 14.77
CA THR A 69 -2.74 -8.00 14.14
C THR A 69 -3.45 -6.66 14.37
N LYS A 70 -3.26 -6.02 15.52
CA LYS A 70 -3.90 -4.72 15.81
C LYS A 70 -3.25 -3.62 14.99
N ALA A 71 -1.92 -3.60 14.93
CA ALA A 71 -1.19 -2.67 14.07
C ALA A 71 -1.57 -2.88 12.59
N TYR A 72 -1.70 -4.13 12.15
CA TYR A 72 -2.10 -4.45 10.77
C TYR A 72 -3.48 -3.86 10.43
N LYS A 73 -4.49 -4.08 11.29
CA LYS A 73 -5.84 -3.53 11.08
C LYS A 73 -5.84 -2.00 11.04
N ASN A 74 -5.05 -1.35 11.90
CA ASN A 74 -4.91 0.10 11.89
C ASN A 74 -4.24 0.58 10.59
N THR A 75 -3.14 -0.05 10.18
CA THR A 75 -2.45 0.25 8.91
C THR A 75 -3.40 0.11 7.73
N LEU A 76 -4.18 -0.97 7.66
CA LEU A 76 -5.17 -1.18 6.60
C LEU A 76 -6.28 -0.12 6.62
N SER A 77 -6.75 0.30 7.79
CA SER A 77 -7.74 1.36 7.94
C SER A 77 -7.21 2.72 7.47
N GLU A 78 -5.94 3.05 7.77
CA GLU A 78 -5.28 4.25 7.28
C GLU A 78 -5.06 4.19 5.76
N LEU A 79 -4.68 3.03 5.22
CA LEU A 79 -4.55 2.80 3.78
C LEU A 79 -5.90 2.95 3.06
N ARG A 80 -7.00 2.43 3.62
CA ARG A 80 -8.37 2.64 3.11
C ARG A 80 -8.72 4.12 3.07
N SER A 81 -8.47 4.83 4.16
CA SER A 81 -8.72 6.27 4.26
C SER A 81 -7.90 7.05 3.23
N CYS A 82 -6.64 6.68 3.04
CA CYS A 82 -5.76 7.26 2.04
C CYS A 82 -6.28 7.00 0.63
N TYR A 83 -6.58 5.74 0.31
CA TYR A 83 -7.13 5.32 -0.98
C TYR A 83 -8.39 6.12 -1.35
N GLN A 84 -9.37 6.21 -0.45
CA GLN A 84 -10.60 6.97 -0.69
C GLN A 84 -10.34 8.44 -1.01
N GLN A 85 -9.35 9.05 -0.37
CA GLN A 85 -8.99 10.45 -0.57
C GLN A 85 -8.14 10.70 -1.82
N THR A 86 -7.29 9.74 -2.22
CA THR A 86 -6.20 10.02 -3.16
C THR A 86 -6.13 9.11 -4.37
N HIS A 87 -6.95 8.06 -4.48
CA HIS A 87 -6.87 7.09 -5.58
C HIS A 87 -7.04 7.70 -6.99
N HIS A 88 -7.62 8.90 -7.10
CA HIS A 88 -7.73 9.63 -8.36
C HIS A 88 -6.41 10.21 -8.87
N PHE A 89 -5.36 10.30 -8.03
CA PHE A 89 -4.01 10.77 -8.40
C PHE A 89 -2.87 9.91 -7.85
N VAL A 90 -3.15 8.98 -6.94
CA VAL A 90 -2.22 8.00 -6.39
C VAL A 90 -2.68 6.61 -6.82
N ARG A 91 -1.85 5.90 -7.58
CA ARG A 91 -2.06 4.49 -7.90
C ARG A 91 -1.55 3.63 -6.75
N PHE A 92 -2.41 2.84 -6.14
CA PHE A 92 -2.05 1.90 -5.10
C PHE A 92 -1.74 0.53 -5.72
N VAL A 93 -0.64 -0.11 -5.31
CA VAL A 93 -0.19 -1.40 -5.83
C VAL A 93 0.03 -2.37 -4.66
N PRO A 94 -0.97 -3.22 -4.36
CA PRO A 94 -0.87 -4.34 -3.43
C PRO A 94 0.06 -5.46 -3.95
N SER A 95 0.60 -6.30 -3.05
CA SER A 95 1.56 -7.36 -3.42
C SER A 95 0.96 -8.56 -4.16
N HIS A 96 -0.32 -8.89 -3.90
CA HIS A 96 -0.98 -10.08 -4.43
C HIS A 96 -2.17 -9.74 -5.35
N CYS A 97 -2.18 -8.54 -5.93
CA CYS A 97 -3.28 -8.07 -6.77
C CYS A 97 -2.91 -8.21 -8.25
N GLN A 98 -3.38 -9.30 -8.87
CA GLN A 98 -3.14 -9.60 -10.28
C GLN A 98 -3.53 -8.44 -11.20
N GLU A 99 -4.62 -7.73 -10.92
CA GLU A 99 -5.06 -6.59 -11.72
C GLU A 99 -3.98 -5.50 -11.77
N THR A 100 -3.49 -5.05 -10.61
CA THR A 100 -2.47 -3.99 -10.53
C THR A 100 -1.13 -4.44 -11.11
N ILE A 101 -0.74 -5.70 -10.89
CA ILE A 101 0.49 -6.28 -11.44
C ILE A 101 0.43 -6.31 -12.98
N GLN A 102 -0.70 -6.72 -13.56
CA GLN A 102 -0.87 -6.76 -15.02
C GLN A 102 -0.80 -5.37 -15.65
N GLN A 103 -1.31 -4.33 -14.98
CA GLN A 103 -1.16 -2.95 -15.44
C GLN A 103 0.31 -2.52 -15.46
N LEU A 104 1.08 -2.85 -14.42
CA LEU A 104 2.51 -2.57 -14.36
C LEU A 104 3.32 -3.31 -15.45
N ILE A 105 2.97 -4.57 -15.74
CA ILE A 105 3.59 -5.33 -16.85
C ILE A 105 3.32 -4.65 -18.20
N LYS A 106 2.06 -4.24 -18.45
CA LYS A 106 1.69 -3.52 -19.69
C LYS A 106 2.44 -2.20 -19.85
N GLU A 107 2.73 -1.53 -18.74
CA GLU A 107 3.50 -0.28 -18.71
C GLU A 107 5.03 -0.50 -18.71
N GLY A 108 5.51 -1.74 -18.71
CA GLY A 108 6.93 -2.08 -18.78
C GLY A 108 7.70 -1.97 -17.47
N TRP A 109 7.01 -1.86 -16.32
CA TRP A 109 7.64 -1.79 -15.00
C TRP A 109 8.08 -3.16 -14.46
N MET A 110 7.47 -4.23 -14.95
CA MET A 110 7.74 -5.62 -14.55
C MET A 110 7.72 -6.54 -15.78
N LYS A 111 8.35 -7.71 -15.66
CA LYS A 111 8.41 -8.74 -16.71
C LYS A 111 7.72 -10.01 -16.26
#